data_AF-A0A0M4I1C9-F1
#
_entry.id   AF-A0A0M4I1C9-F1
#
_cell.length_a   1.000
_cell.length_b   1.000
_cell.length_c   1.000
_cell.angle_alpha   90.00
_cell.angle_beta   90.00
_cell.angle_gamma   90.00
#
_symmetry.space_group_name_H-M   'P 1'
#
loop_
_entity.id
_entity.type
_entity.pdbx_description
1 polymer ?
#
loop_
_entity_poly.entity_id
_entity_poly.type
_entity_poly.pdbx_seq_one_letter_code
_entity_poly.pdbx_strand_id
1 'polypeptide(L)'
;MSLVAQIGQYSWCITVVSVCLVFIGWRVAYNNSVKLATRSESKSIIDAISKLVIEISDISSNYWLSQTTQPKIRASKHRLLRLQKDRTKASVSYLLTILAKAQQVSKLICILESRGLYIPDEVFSSVLEKATLDCEVAHKLSDADRPVKAQEVIDACMGVIEALHTSFQRYHPPKKDRTFMQRLKIWFQTVDDWHNDLK
;
A
#
# COMPACT_ATOMS: atom_id res chain seq x y z
N MET A 1 -42.05 -29.17 44.13
CA MET A 1 -40.58 -29.26 44.20
C MET A 1 -39.99 -27.93 43.75
N SER A 2 -39.05 -27.37 44.51
CA SER A 2 -38.47 -26.04 44.24
C SER A 2 -37.69 -26.02 42.92
N LEU A 3 -37.94 -25.03 42.06
CA LEU A 3 -37.21 -24.75 40.81
C LEU A 3 -35.68 -24.79 41.00
N VAL A 4 -35.19 -24.38 42.17
CA VAL A 4 -33.77 -24.37 42.53
C VAL A 4 -33.17 -25.78 42.61
N ALA A 5 -33.95 -26.76 43.09
CA ALA A 5 -33.50 -28.15 43.15
C ALA A 5 -33.40 -28.80 41.77
N GLN A 6 -34.29 -28.43 40.84
CA GLN A 6 -34.21 -28.86 39.44
C GLN A 6 -33.03 -28.21 38.70
N ILE A 7 -32.73 -26.93 38.95
CA ILE A 7 -31.55 -26.25 38.40
C ILE A 7 -30.24 -26.90 38.92
N GLY A 8 -30.20 -27.32 40.19
CA GLY A 8 -29.08 -28.06 40.76
C GLY A 8 -28.76 -29.36 40.02
N GLN A 9 -29.77 -30.08 39.52
CA GLN A 9 -29.58 -31.33 38.75
C GLN A 9 -28.97 -31.11 37.35
N TYR A 10 -29.21 -29.95 36.72
CA TYR A 10 -28.63 -29.60 35.42
C TYR A 10 -27.37 -28.73 35.51
N SER A 11 -26.89 -28.44 36.72
CA SER A 11 -25.73 -27.59 36.98
C SER A 11 -24.48 -28.06 36.22
N TRP A 12 -24.25 -29.37 36.14
CA TRP A 12 -23.12 -29.96 35.40
C TRP A 12 -23.21 -29.71 33.88
N CYS A 13 -24.41 -29.70 33.29
CA CYS A 13 -24.59 -29.35 31.88
C CYS A 13 -24.22 -27.89 31.64
N ILE A 14 -24.69 -27.00 32.54
CA ILE A 14 -24.46 -25.57 32.43
C ILE A 14 -22.96 -25.25 32.52
N THR A 15 -22.23 -25.91 33.44
CA THR A 15 -20.78 -25.70 33.58
C THR A 15 -20.01 -26.22 32.36
N VAL A 16 -20.36 -27.39 31.82
CA VAL A 16 -19.72 -27.93 30.61
C VAL A 16 -19.99 -27.02 29.40
N VAL A 17 -21.24 -26.60 29.19
CA VAL A 17 -21.61 -25.69 28.09
C VAL A 17 -20.90 -24.34 28.23
N SER A 18 -20.81 -23.80 29.45
CA SER A 18 -20.05 -22.58 29.76
C SER A 18 -18.59 -22.70 29.33
N VAL A 19 -17.92 -23.78 29.73
CA VAL A 19 -16.52 -24.04 29.37
C VAL A 19 -16.34 -24.18 27.87
N CYS A 20 -17.21 -24.92 27.17
CA CYS A 20 -17.19 -25.04 25.72
C CYS A 20 -17.37 -23.68 25.01
N LEU A 21 -18.30 -22.84 25.49
CA LEU A 21 -18.52 -21.50 24.95
C LEU A 21 -17.29 -20.61 25.11
N VAL A 22 -16.58 -20.72 26.25
CA VAL A 22 -15.33 -19.99 26.47
C VAL A 22 -14.27 -20.40 25.42
N PHE A 23 -14.07 -21.70 25.18
CA PHE A 23 -13.13 -22.17 24.16
C PHE A 23 -13.49 -21.72 22.74
N ILE A 24 -14.79 -21.76 22.39
CA ILE A 24 -15.27 -21.28 21.09
C ILE A 24 -15.05 -19.76 20.97
N GLY A 25 -15.37 -19.00 22.02
CA GLY A 25 -15.16 -17.56 22.09
C GLY A 25 -13.70 -17.19 21.87
N TRP A 26 -12.78 -17.86 22.57
CA TRP A 26 -11.34 -17.68 22.39
C TRP A 26 -10.87 -18.04 21.00
N ARG A 27 -11.35 -19.14 20.41
CA ARG A 27 -11.00 -19.53 19.04
C ARG A 27 -11.41 -18.47 18.03
N VAL A 28 -12.63 -17.92 18.16
CA VAL A 28 -13.12 -16.85 17.28
C VAL A 28 -12.31 -15.56 17.48
N ALA A 29 -12.05 -15.18 18.74
CA ALA A 29 -11.26 -14.00 19.07
C ALA A 29 -9.83 -14.11 18.51
N TYR A 30 -9.16 -15.25 18.72
CA TYR A 30 -7.82 -15.52 18.22
C TYR A 30 -7.75 -15.41 16.69
N ASN A 31 -8.65 -16.09 15.98
CA ASN A 31 -8.68 -16.05 14.51
C ASN A 31 -8.96 -14.63 13.98
N ASN A 32 -9.79 -13.86 14.68
CA ASN A 32 -10.07 -12.47 14.32
C ASN A 32 -8.83 -11.59 14.52
N SER A 33 -8.15 -11.73 15.66
CA SER A 33 -6.92 -11.00 15.98
C SER A 33 -5.81 -11.28 14.97
N VAL A 34 -5.59 -12.55 14.60
CA VAL A 34 -4.61 -12.92 13.56
C VAL A 34 -4.97 -12.25 12.23
N LYS A 35 -6.24 -12.32 11.81
CA LYS A 35 -6.69 -11.68 10.56
C LYS A 35 -6.49 -10.15 10.57
N LEU A 36 -6.77 -9.51 11.71
CA LEU A 36 -6.55 -8.06 11.88
C LEU A 36 -5.06 -7.71 11.86
N ALA A 37 -4.22 -8.52 12.51
CA ALA A 37 -2.78 -8.33 12.51
C ALA A 37 -2.20 -8.43 11.09
N THR A 38 -2.51 -9.50 10.34
CA THR A 38 -2.03 -9.67 8.96
C THR A 38 -2.48 -8.53 8.04
N ARG A 39 -3.71 -8.05 8.21
CA ARG A 39 -4.22 -6.88 7.47
C ARG A 39 -3.47 -5.61 7.82
N SER A 40 -3.22 -5.39 9.11
CA SER A 40 -2.48 -4.22 9.62
C SER A 40 -1.03 -4.21 9.11
N GLU A 41 -0.36 -5.36 9.15
CA GLU A 41 1.00 -5.50 8.63
C GLU A 41 1.06 -5.30 7.11
N SER A 42 0.10 -5.85 6.35
CA SER A 42 0.08 -5.65 4.90
C SER A 42 -0.16 -4.18 4.56
N LYS A 43 -1.01 -3.51 5.34
CA LYS A 43 -1.22 -2.06 5.23
C LYS A 43 0.04 -1.27 5.56
N SER A 44 0.78 -1.63 6.62
CA SER A 44 2.00 -0.91 6.98
C SER A 44 3.10 -1.05 5.92
N ILE A 45 3.20 -2.20 5.26
CA ILE A 45 4.10 -2.40 4.11
C ILE A 45 3.67 -1.51 2.94
N ILE A 46 2.38 -1.47 2.60
CA ILE A 46 1.85 -0.59 1.54
C ILE A 46 2.14 0.87 1.86
N ASP A 47 1.88 1.30 3.09
CA ASP A 47 2.12 2.68 3.51
C ASP A 47 3.63 3.03 3.43
N ALA A 48 4.51 2.07 3.74
CA ALA A 48 5.96 2.23 3.56
C ALA A 48 6.38 2.32 2.09
N ILE A 49 5.81 1.49 1.20
CA ILE A 49 6.05 1.57 -0.24
C ILE A 49 5.56 2.92 -0.78
N SER A 50 4.32 3.31 -0.46
CA SER A 50 3.75 4.58 -0.89
C SER A 50 4.61 5.76 -0.46
N LYS A 51 5.16 5.73 0.76
CA LYS A 51 6.11 6.75 1.23
C LYS A 51 7.37 6.81 0.36
N LEU A 52 8.00 5.67 0.06
CA LEU A 52 9.20 5.64 -0.78
C LEU A 52 8.91 6.13 -2.21
N VAL A 53 7.74 5.80 -2.77
CA VAL A 53 7.30 6.26 -4.09
C VAL A 53 7.05 7.77 -4.09
N ILE A 54 6.47 8.32 -3.02
CA ILE A 54 6.33 9.78 -2.85
C ILE A 54 7.71 10.45 -2.75
N GLU A 55 8.65 9.86 -2.00
CA GLU A 55 10.02 10.37 -1.92
C GLU A 55 10.71 10.38 -3.31
N ILE A 56 10.50 9.34 -4.14
CA ILE A 56 10.98 9.31 -5.54
C ILE A 56 10.38 10.47 -6.34
N SER A 57 9.06 10.69 -6.20
CA SER A 57 8.35 11.81 -6.82
C SER A 57 8.94 13.17 -6.39
N ASP A 58 9.17 13.38 -5.10
CA ASP A 58 9.71 14.64 -4.56
C ASP A 58 11.15 14.89 -5.03
N ILE A 59 12.00 13.85 -5.03
CA ILE A 59 13.37 13.94 -5.53
C ILE A 59 13.37 14.28 -7.02
N SER A 60 12.49 13.66 -7.79
CA SER A 60 12.33 13.91 -9.23
C SER A 60 11.87 15.33 -9.50
N SER A 61 10.82 15.78 -8.81
CA SER A 61 10.31 17.15 -8.93
C SER A 61 11.40 18.18 -8.61
N ASN A 62 12.11 18.01 -7.50
CA ASN A 62 13.21 18.89 -7.12
C ASN A 62 14.33 18.89 -8.17
N TYR A 63 14.70 17.73 -8.71
CA TYR A 63 15.74 17.61 -9.72
C TYR A 63 15.38 18.33 -11.03
N TRP A 64 14.21 18.00 -11.59
CA TRP A 64 13.75 18.56 -12.87
C TRP A 64 13.47 20.07 -12.78
N LEU A 65 12.93 20.54 -11.66
CA LEU A 65 12.60 21.95 -11.46
C LEU A 65 13.81 22.80 -11.06
N SER A 66 14.74 22.30 -10.23
CA SER A 66 15.93 23.07 -9.82
C SER A 66 16.84 23.45 -11.00
N GLN A 67 16.74 22.71 -12.10
CA GLN A 67 17.49 23.01 -13.32
C GLN A 67 16.96 24.24 -14.07
N THR A 68 15.72 24.69 -13.81
CA THR A 68 15.09 25.86 -14.45
C THR A 68 15.62 27.20 -13.96
N THR A 69 16.10 27.28 -12.72
CA THR A 69 16.49 28.55 -12.07
C THR A 69 17.91 29.01 -12.43
N GLN A 70 18.63 28.29 -13.30
CA GLN A 70 20.03 28.62 -13.57
C GLN A 70 20.14 29.83 -14.52
N PRO A 71 20.73 30.96 -14.07
CA PRO A 71 20.83 32.16 -14.88
C PRO A 71 21.68 31.89 -16.12
N LYS A 72 21.20 32.35 -17.29
CA LYS A 72 21.91 32.35 -18.58
C LYS A 72 23.10 33.33 -18.53
N ILE A 73 24.11 33.01 -17.73
CA ILE A 73 25.31 33.85 -17.61
C ILE A 73 26.23 33.54 -18.80
N ARG A 74 26.68 34.59 -19.52
CA ARG A 74 27.83 34.50 -20.45
C ARG A 74 29.05 34.04 -19.66
N ALA A 75 29.28 32.74 -19.64
CA ALA A 75 30.35 32.12 -18.86
C ALA A 75 31.61 31.98 -19.71
N SER A 76 32.76 32.36 -19.14
CA SER A 76 34.09 32.02 -19.66
C SER A 76 34.20 30.50 -19.91
N LYS A 77 34.96 30.09 -20.94
CA LYS A 77 35.19 28.68 -21.31
C LYS A 77 35.56 27.78 -20.13
N HIS A 78 36.34 28.31 -19.18
CA HIS A 78 36.73 27.60 -17.95
C HIS A 78 35.55 27.42 -16.97
N ARG A 79 34.63 28.38 -16.90
CA ARG A 79 33.41 28.28 -16.08
C ARG A 79 32.38 27.31 -16.70
N LEU A 80 32.29 27.25 -18.04
CA LEU A 80 31.44 26.27 -18.75
C LEU A 80 31.87 24.82 -18.46
N LEU A 81 33.17 24.54 -18.49
CA LEU A 81 33.71 23.20 -18.17
C LEU A 81 33.41 22.79 -16.72
N ARG A 82 33.52 23.71 -15.77
CA ARG A 82 33.14 23.46 -14.36
C ARG A 82 31.65 23.19 -14.21
N LEU A 83 30.80 24.01 -14.83
CA LEU A 83 29.34 23.83 -14.80
C LEU A 83 28.90 22.49 -15.41
N GLN A 84 29.55 22.07 -16.51
CA GLN A 84 29.27 20.77 -17.11
C GLN A 84 29.64 19.63 -16.15
N LYS A 85 30.81 19.68 -15.51
CA LYS A 85 31.23 18.70 -14.50
C LYS A 85 30.26 18.63 -13.31
N ASP A 86 29.78 19.78 -12.84
CA ASP A 86 28.84 19.84 -11.71
C ASP A 86 27.45 19.30 -12.10
N ARG A 87 26.99 19.53 -13.33
CA ARG A 87 25.73 18.96 -13.87
C ARG A 87 25.80 17.44 -14.04
N THR A 88 26.93 16.92 -14.52
CA THR A 88 27.15 15.47 -14.61
C THR A 88 27.16 14.83 -13.21
N LYS A 89 27.77 15.49 -12.22
CA LYS A 89 27.70 15.01 -10.84
C LYS A 89 26.28 15.03 -10.27
N ALA A 90 25.50 16.08 -10.56
CA ALA A 90 24.12 16.19 -10.10
C ALA A 90 23.20 15.12 -10.71
N SER A 91 23.29 14.88 -12.02
CA SER A 91 22.55 13.79 -12.70
C SER A 91 22.92 12.41 -12.17
N VAL A 92 24.21 12.13 -11.99
CA VAL A 92 24.67 10.85 -11.41
C VAL A 92 24.18 10.69 -9.97
N SER A 93 24.27 11.74 -9.15
CA SER A 93 23.77 11.72 -7.77
C SER A 93 22.26 11.47 -7.71
N TYR A 94 21.50 12.12 -8.59
CA TYR A 94 20.07 11.92 -8.73
C TYR A 94 19.75 10.47 -9.12
N LEU A 95 20.36 9.97 -10.20
CA LEU A 95 20.16 8.61 -10.71
C LEU A 95 20.46 7.56 -9.63
N LEU A 96 21.59 7.68 -8.92
CA LEU A 96 21.94 6.75 -7.86
C LEU A 96 20.93 6.77 -6.70
N THR A 97 20.40 7.94 -6.36
CA THR A 97 19.40 8.09 -5.29
C THR A 97 18.08 7.42 -5.70
N ILE A 98 17.63 7.65 -6.93
CA ILE A 98 16.41 7.02 -7.48
C ILE A 98 16.57 5.51 -7.51
N LEU A 99 17.67 4.97 -8.03
CA LEU A 99 17.92 3.53 -8.06
C LEU A 99 17.98 2.91 -6.66
N ALA A 100 18.62 3.59 -5.69
CA ALA A 100 18.69 3.11 -4.31
C ALA A 100 17.31 3.04 -3.66
N LYS A 101 16.44 4.03 -3.90
CA LYS A 101 15.05 4.05 -3.41
C LYS A 101 14.20 3.02 -4.12
N ALA A 102 14.38 2.87 -5.42
CA ALA A 102 13.66 1.90 -6.20
C ALA A 102 13.99 0.46 -5.79
N GLN A 103 15.25 0.18 -5.43
CA GLN A 103 15.64 -1.11 -4.86
C GLN A 103 14.94 -1.39 -3.53
N GLN A 104 14.75 -0.38 -2.67
CA GLN A 104 13.98 -0.52 -1.43
C GLN A 104 12.52 -0.87 -1.73
N VAL A 105 11.91 -0.17 -2.69
CA VAL A 105 10.54 -0.46 -3.14
C VAL A 105 10.42 -1.87 -3.69
N SER A 106 11.31 -2.29 -4.59
CA SER A 106 11.33 -3.64 -5.16
C SER A 106 11.40 -4.72 -4.08
N LYS A 107 12.25 -4.54 -3.05
CA LYS A 107 12.31 -5.49 -1.93
C LYS A 107 11.02 -5.55 -1.11
N LEU A 108 10.36 -4.41 -0.88
CA LEU A 108 9.07 -4.39 -0.19
C LEU A 108 7.95 -5.00 -1.03
N ILE A 109 7.97 -4.83 -2.36
CA ILE A 109 7.03 -5.49 -3.28
C ILE A 109 7.18 -7.01 -3.19
N CYS A 110 8.40 -7.57 -3.20
CA CYS A 110 8.59 -9.01 -3.02
C CYS A 110 8.02 -9.53 -1.69
N ILE A 111 8.16 -8.75 -0.60
CA ILE A 111 7.57 -9.11 0.70
C ILE A 111 6.04 -9.07 0.61
N LEU A 112 5.48 -8.10 -0.11
CA LEU A 112 4.04 -7.97 -0.30
C LEU A 112 3.46 -9.13 -1.14
N GLU A 113 4.17 -9.57 -2.16
CA GLU A 113 3.81 -10.74 -2.98
C GLU A 113 3.77 -12.02 -2.16
N SER A 114 4.71 -12.22 -1.23
CA SER A 114 4.71 -13.37 -0.30
C SER A 114 3.45 -13.45 0.57
N ARG A 115 2.71 -12.34 0.70
CA ARG A 115 1.46 -12.22 1.46
C ARG A 115 0.20 -12.34 0.58
N GLY A 116 0.37 -12.63 -0.71
CA GLY A 116 -0.71 -12.83 -1.68
C GLY A 116 -1.21 -11.53 -2.33
N LEU A 117 -0.50 -10.42 -2.15
CA LEU A 117 -0.83 -9.12 -2.74
C LEU A 117 0.11 -8.86 -3.93
N TYR A 118 -0.41 -9.07 -5.14
CA TYR A 118 0.34 -8.88 -6.39
C TYR A 118 0.15 -7.48 -6.97
N ILE A 119 1.23 -6.91 -7.49
CA ILE A 119 1.23 -5.65 -8.23
C ILE A 119 1.91 -5.94 -9.56
N PRO A 120 1.35 -5.53 -10.70
CA PRO A 120 2.00 -5.75 -11.98
C PRO A 120 3.36 -5.03 -12.02
N ASP A 121 4.42 -5.77 -12.34
CA ASP A 121 5.79 -5.25 -12.43
C ASP A 121 5.90 -4.05 -13.39
N GLU A 122 5.06 -4.04 -14.43
CA GLU A 122 4.96 -2.97 -15.43
C GLU A 122 4.70 -1.60 -14.80
N VAL A 123 3.89 -1.54 -13.74
CA VAL A 123 3.47 -0.28 -13.11
C VAL A 123 4.66 0.37 -12.41
N PHE A 124 5.47 -0.42 -11.70
CA PHE A 124 6.67 0.09 -11.03
C PHE A 124 7.83 0.32 -12.00
N SER A 125 8.00 -0.52 -13.02
CA SER A 125 9.02 -0.33 -14.06
C SER A 125 8.82 0.99 -14.81
N SER A 126 7.57 1.39 -15.06
CA SER A 126 7.23 2.66 -15.70
C SER A 126 7.74 3.86 -14.89
N VAL A 127 7.70 3.80 -13.56
CA VAL A 127 8.27 4.85 -12.68
C VAL A 127 9.77 4.95 -12.87
N LEU A 128 10.47 3.82 -12.84
CA LEU A 128 11.92 3.77 -13.02
C LEU A 128 12.35 4.30 -14.38
N GLU A 129 11.67 3.87 -15.44
CA GLU A 129 11.93 4.33 -16.79
C GLU A 129 11.75 5.84 -16.89
N LYS A 130 10.57 6.36 -16.52
CA LYS A 130 10.28 7.80 -16.60
C LYS A 130 11.18 8.66 -15.71
N ALA A 131 11.57 8.16 -14.54
CA ALA A 131 12.42 8.91 -13.61
C ALA A 131 13.88 8.98 -14.09
N THR A 132 14.35 7.99 -14.83
CA THR A 132 15.77 7.89 -15.26
C THR A 132 16.00 8.32 -16.70
N LEU A 133 14.96 8.27 -17.55
CA LEU A 133 15.06 8.64 -18.96
C LEU A 133 15.48 10.11 -19.13
N ASP A 134 16.55 10.30 -19.91
CA ASP A 134 17.14 11.60 -20.26
C ASP A 134 17.57 12.47 -19.07
N CYS A 135 17.73 11.90 -17.87
CA CYS A 135 18.09 12.68 -16.68
C CYS A 135 19.47 13.35 -16.84
N GLU A 136 20.41 12.73 -17.56
CA GLU A 136 21.72 13.28 -17.90
C GLU A 136 21.64 14.50 -18.84
N VAL A 137 20.56 14.59 -19.62
CA VAL A 137 20.31 15.64 -20.60
C VAL A 137 19.32 16.70 -20.09
N ALA A 138 18.85 16.58 -18.84
CA ALA A 138 17.89 17.51 -18.20
C ALA A 138 18.24 18.99 -18.39
N HIS A 139 19.53 19.32 -18.37
CA HIS A 139 20.04 20.67 -18.55
C HIS A 139 19.93 21.25 -19.96
N LYS A 140 19.65 20.43 -20.99
CA LYS A 140 19.46 20.87 -22.39
C LYS A 140 17.98 20.98 -22.78
N LEU A 141 17.07 20.39 -21.99
CA LEU A 141 15.63 20.50 -22.21
C LEU A 141 15.15 21.95 -22.02
N SER A 142 14.06 22.29 -22.70
CA SER A 142 13.39 23.59 -22.57
C SER A 142 12.89 23.79 -21.14
N ASP A 143 12.78 25.04 -20.70
CA ASP A 143 12.18 25.37 -19.41
C ASP A 143 10.70 24.97 -19.34
N ALA A 144 10.03 24.77 -20.49
CA ALA A 144 8.68 24.23 -20.58
C ALA A 144 8.61 22.69 -20.51
N ASP A 145 9.65 21.99 -20.96
CA ASP A 145 9.65 20.52 -21.05
C ASP A 145 10.03 19.86 -19.72
N ARG A 146 10.85 20.53 -18.91
CA ARG A 146 11.28 19.98 -17.60
C ARG A 146 10.13 19.81 -16.60
N PRO A 147 9.18 20.76 -16.46
CA PRO A 147 7.98 20.54 -15.64
C PRO A 147 7.13 19.39 -16.16
N VAL A 148 7.05 19.19 -17.49
CA VAL A 148 6.33 18.06 -18.08
C VAL A 148 6.99 16.74 -17.68
N LYS A 149 8.33 16.66 -17.75
CA LYS A 149 9.08 15.49 -17.26
C LYS A 149 8.88 15.23 -15.77
N ALA A 150 8.90 16.29 -14.94
CA ALA A 150 8.60 16.15 -13.52
C ALA A 150 7.20 15.55 -13.32
N GLN A 151 6.19 16.06 -14.04
CA GLN A 151 4.82 15.59 -13.94
C GLN A 151 4.65 14.15 -14.44
N GLU A 152 5.30 13.76 -15.53
CA GLU A 152 5.26 12.38 -16.05
C GLU A 152 5.72 11.36 -15.00
N VAL A 153 6.74 11.72 -14.21
CA VAL A 153 7.24 10.89 -13.10
C VAL A 153 6.25 10.86 -11.93
N ILE A 154 5.71 12.03 -11.56
CA ILE A 154 4.70 12.14 -10.48
C ILE A 154 3.47 11.28 -10.81
N ASP A 155 2.97 11.36 -12.04
CA ASP A 155 1.79 10.61 -12.49
C ASP A 155 2.06 9.10 -12.44
N ALA A 156 3.25 8.66 -12.85
CA ALA A 156 3.65 7.26 -12.75
C ALA A 156 3.72 6.79 -11.29
N CYS A 157 4.29 7.60 -10.40
CA CYS A 157 4.35 7.34 -8.97
C CYS A 157 2.94 7.20 -8.36
N MET A 158 2.01 8.09 -8.73
CA MET A 158 0.61 8.01 -8.28
C MET A 158 -0.09 6.75 -8.81
N GLY A 159 0.22 6.32 -10.04
CA GLY A 159 -0.27 5.06 -10.59
C GLY A 159 0.15 3.83 -9.77
N VAL A 160 1.39 3.80 -9.24
CA VAL A 160 1.84 2.73 -8.33
C VAL A 160 1.04 2.75 -7.03
N ILE A 161 0.82 3.93 -6.45
CA ILE A 161 0.07 4.09 -5.20
C ILE A 161 -1.39 3.65 -5.37
N GLU A 162 -2.00 4.01 -6.49
CA GLU A 162 -3.35 3.55 -6.84
C GLU A 162 -3.41 2.02 -6.99
N ALA A 163 -2.46 1.43 -7.72
CA ALA A 163 -2.38 -0.02 -7.89
C ALA A 163 -2.22 -0.75 -6.54
N LEU A 164 -1.33 -0.25 -5.67
CA LEU A 164 -1.12 -0.76 -4.30
C LEU A 164 -2.41 -0.77 -3.49
N HIS A 165 -3.11 0.37 -3.44
CA HIS A 165 -4.33 0.48 -2.66
C HIS A 165 -5.49 -0.32 -3.27
N THR A 166 -5.57 -0.39 -4.60
CA THR A 166 -6.61 -1.18 -5.29
C THR A 166 -6.40 -2.67 -5.06
N SER A 167 -5.17 -3.18 -5.20
CA SER A 167 -4.82 -4.57 -4.87
C SER A 167 -5.13 -4.89 -3.40
N PHE A 168 -4.82 -3.97 -2.49
CA PHE A 168 -5.15 -4.13 -1.08
C PHE A 168 -6.64 -4.17 -0.81
N GLN A 169 -7.42 -3.26 -1.40
CA GLN A 169 -8.88 -3.24 -1.23
C GLN A 169 -9.53 -4.48 -1.84
N ARG A 170 -9.00 -5.01 -2.95
CA ARG A 170 -9.48 -6.26 -3.55
C ARG A 170 -9.28 -7.46 -2.62
N TYR A 171 -8.12 -7.54 -1.97
CA TYR A 171 -7.78 -8.63 -1.03
C TYR A 171 -8.43 -8.45 0.36
N HIS A 172 -8.57 -7.20 0.81
CA HIS A 172 -9.18 -6.82 2.07
C HIS A 172 -10.35 -5.85 1.83
N PRO A 173 -11.49 -6.36 1.32
CA PRO A 173 -12.63 -5.51 1.00
C PRO A 173 -13.10 -4.74 2.23
N PRO A 174 -13.46 -3.46 2.06
CA PRO A 174 -14.05 -2.70 3.15
C PRO A 174 -15.32 -3.41 3.60
N LYS A 175 -15.36 -3.83 4.86
CA LYS A 175 -16.59 -4.33 5.45
C LYS A 175 -17.54 -3.14 5.53
N LYS A 176 -18.59 -3.14 4.69
CA LYS A 176 -19.74 -2.26 4.89
C LYS A 176 -20.29 -2.54 6.29
N ASP A 177 -20.58 -1.50 7.08
CA ASP A 177 -21.15 -1.63 8.41
C ASP A 177 -22.56 -2.24 8.32
N ARG A 178 -22.63 -3.56 8.22
CA ARG A 178 -23.84 -4.32 8.49
C ARG A 178 -23.83 -4.68 9.97
N THR A 179 -24.78 -4.10 10.69
CA THR A 179 -25.01 -4.32 12.11
C THR A 179 -25.11 -5.83 12.39
N PHE A 180 -24.60 -6.31 13.52
CA PHE A 180 -24.68 -7.72 13.92
C PHE A 180 -26.11 -8.27 13.83
N MET A 181 -27.10 -7.46 14.21
CA MET A 181 -28.53 -7.74 14.04
C MET A 181 -28.94 -8.05 12.60
N GLN A 182 -28.38 -7.36 11.60
CA GLN A 182 -28.69 -7.63 10.20
C GLN A 182 -28.13 -8.98 9.75
N ARG A 183 -26.95 -9.38 10.25
CA ARG A 183 -26.37 -10.70 9.96
C ARG A 183 -27.16 -11.82 10.63
N LEU A 184 -27.59 -11.61 11.87
CA LEU A 184 -28.41 -12.56 12.61
C LEU A 184 -29.79 -12.72 11.98
N LYS A 185 -30.39 -11.61 11.53
CA LYS A 185 -31.66 -11.62 10.80
C LYS A 185 -31.57 -12.40 9.50
N ILE A 186 -30.50 -12.20 8.73
CA ILE A 186 -30.28 -12.95 7.48
C ILE A 186 -30.10 -14.44 7.77
N TRP A 187 -29.34 -14.80 8.81
CA TRP A 187 -29.15 -16.21 9.18
C TRP A 187 -30.46 -16.88 9.62
N PHE A 188 -31.25 -16.22 10.46
CA PHE A 188 -32.58 -16.71 10.84
C PHE A 188 -33.50 -16.85 9.62
N GLN A 189 -33.51 -15.88 8.72
CA GLN A 189 -34.28 -15.97 7.48
C GLN A 189 -33.83 -17.15 6.60
N THR A 190 -32.53 -17.40 6.48
CA THR A 190 -32.03 -18.56 5.72
C THR A 190 -32.44 -19.90 6.35
N VAL A 191 -32.50 -19.97 7.68
CA VAL A 191 -32.96 -21.18 8.40
C VAL A 191 -34.47 -21.37 8.24
N ASP A 192 -35.26 -20.30 8.33
CA ASP A 192 -36.71 -20.34 8.10
C ASP A 192 -37.05 -20.73 6.65
N ASP A 193 -36.33 -20.16 5.68
CA ASP A 193 -36.50 -20.50 4.27
C ASP A 193 -36.18 -21.99 4.03
N TRP A 194 -35.10 -22.51 4.62
CA TRP A 194 -34.75 -23.93 4.53
C TRP A 194 -35.77 -24.84 5.20
N HIS A 195 -36.35 -24.42 6.32
CA HIS A 195 -37.40 -25.18 7.02
C HIS A 195 -38.71 -25.20 6.22
N ASN A 196 -39.04 -24.12 5.52
CA ASN A 196 -40.22 -24.06 4.64
C ASN A 196 -40.04 -24.86 3.35
N ASP A 197 -38.81 -24.96 2.82
CA ASP A 197 -38.49 -25.78 1.64
C ASP A 197 -38.53 -27.30 1.92
N LEU A 198 -38.48 -27.68 3.20
CA LEU A 198 -38.57 -29.06 3.68
C LEU A 198 -40.01 -29.52 4.01
N LYS A 199 -41.00 -28.64 3.86
CA LYS A 199 -42.44 -28.91 4.10
C LYS A 199 -43.19 -29.12 2.80
#